data_AF-A0A149V6S1-F1
#
_entry.id   AF-A0A149V6S1-F1
#
_cell.length_a   1.000
_cell.length_b   1.000
_cell.length_c   1.000
_cell.angle_alpha   90.00
_cell.angle_beta   90.00
_cell.angle_gamma   90.00
#
_symmetry.space_group_name_H-M   'P 1'
#
loop_
_entity.id
_entity.type
_entity.pdbx_description
1 polymer ?
#
loop_
_entity_poly.entity_id
_entity_poly.type
_entity_poly.pdbx_seq_one_letter_code
_entity_poly.pdbx_strand_id
1 'polypeptide(L)'
;MPLSCPVAPPVNSTPTEPCWSPLPGSSAFLHRQAALDCAMLTQVAGCLRQTVREITPLVDALYFKAAPLAVLECCATLEALAEEVEQDDVQTVAERAREEAR
;
A
#
# COMPACT_ATOMS: atom_id res chain seq x y z
N MET A 1 -43.85 -0.81 -40.45
CA MET A 1 -42.56 -1.54 -40.50
C MET A 1 -42.23 -2.04 -39.11
N PRO A 2 -42.31 -3.35 -38.82
CA PRO A 2 -41.63 -3.91 -37.66
C PRO A 2 -40.61 -4.96 -38.13
N LEU A 3 -39.32 -4.70 -37.87
CA LEU A 3 -38.31 -5.75 -37.88
C LEU A 3 -37.97 -6.03 -36.42
N SER A 4 -38.43 -7.18 -35.95
CA SER A 4 -38.13 -7.75 -34.66
C SER A 4 -36.62 -8.01 -34.55
N CYS A 5 -35.95 -7.35 -33.62
CA CYS A 5 -34.59 -7.72 -33.24
C CYS A 5 -34.64 -9.02 -32.41
N PRO A 6 -33.79 -10.02 -32.71
CA PRO A 6 -33.75 -11.24 -31.92
C PRO A 6 -33.10 -10.95 -30.56
N VAL A 7 -33.78 -11.36 -29.49
CA VAL A 7 -33.23 -11.38 -28.13
C VAL A 7 -32.06 -12.36 -28.11
N ALA A 8 -30.85 -11.85 -27.94
CA ALA A 8 -29.67 -12.69 -27.68
C ALA A 8 -29.81 -13.33 -26.28
N PRO A 9 -29.48 -14.62 -26.12
CA PRO A 9 -29.47 -15.25 -24.80
C PRO A 9 -28.36 -14.64 -23.93
N PRO A 10 -28.53 -14.58 -22.59
CA PRO A 10 -27.49 -14.08 -21.71
C PRO A 10 -26.27 -14.99 -21.80
N VAL A 11 -25.12 -14.39 -22.14
CA VAL A 11 -23.82 -15.06 -22.04
C VAL A 11 -23.59 -15.32 -20.55
N ASN A 12 -23.76 -16.56 -20.14
CA ASN A 12 -23.35 -17.03 -18.82
C ASN A 12 -21.81 -17.13 -18.81
N SER A 13 -21.15 -15.98 -18.65
CA SER A 13 -19.71 -15.91 -18.46
C SER A 13 -19.37 -16.18 -16.99
N THR A 14 -19.40 -17.45 -16.59
CA THR A 14 -18.57 -17.88 -15.46
C THR A 14 -17.95 -19.23 -15.79
N PRO A 15 -16.63 -19.29 -15.67
CA PRO A 15 -16.04 -20.15 -14.67
C PRO A 15 -15.54 -19.22 -13.57
N THR A 16 -16.27 -19.18 -12.45
CA THR A 16 -15.66 -18.83 -11.17
C THR A 16 -14.69 -19.97 -10.89
N GLU A 17 -13.45 -19.85 -11.38
CA GLU A 17 -12.41 -20.76 -10.92
C GLU A 17 -12.39 -20.68 -9.39
N PRO A 18 -12.41 -21.80 -8.68
CA PRO A 18 -12.24 -21.77 -7.25
C PRO A 18 -10.87 -21.17 -6.97
N CYS A 19 -10.86 -19.93 -6.48
CA CYS A 19 -9.68 -19.24 -5.97
C CYS A 19 -9.26 -19.95 -4.67
N TRP A 20 -8.67 -21.13 -4.81
CA TRP A 20 -8.09 -21.85 -3.70
C TRP A 20 -6.94 -20.97 -3.18
N SER A 21 -7.09 -20.49 -1.95
CA SER A 21 -6.00 -19.79 -1.30
C SER A 21 -4.85 -20.78 -1.06
N PRO A 22 -3.59 -20.37 -1.29
CA PRO A 22 -2.46 -21.25 -1.07
C PRO A 22 -2.44 -21.71 0.39
N LEU A 23 -2.00 -22.95 0.60
CA LEU A 23 -1.94 -23.54 1.95
C LEU A 23 -1.00 -22.71 2.83
N PRO A 24 -1.38 -22.40 4.08
CA PRO A 24 -0.50 -21.71 5.02
C PRO A 24 0.88 -22.38 5.11
N GLY A 25 1.94 -21.57 5.07
CA GLY A 25 3.33 -22.04 5.12
C GLY A 25 3.87 -22.60 3.80
N SER A 26 3.06 -22.71 2.74
CA SER A 26 3.59 -22.99 1.40
C SER A 26 4.33 -21.79 0.82
N SER A 27 5.29 -22.02 -0.08
CA SER A 27 5.99 -20.93 -0.81
C SER A 27 5.01 -19.96 -1.49
N ALA A 28 3.95 -20.47 -2.12
CA ALA A 28 2.91 -19.64 -2.74
C ALA A 28 2.16 -18.77 -1.72
N PHE A 29 1.95 -19.27 -0.50
CA PHE A 29 1.36 -18.50 0.59
C PHE A 29 2.32 -17.40 1.09
N LEU A 30 3.60 -17.73 1.30
CA LEU A 30 4.60 -16.78 1.77
C LEU A 30 4.80 -15.63 0.78
N HIS A 31 4.88 -15.92 -0.53
CA HIS A 31 4.95 -14.87 -1.55
C HIS A 31 3.70 -13.98 -1.59
N ARG A 32 2.51 -14.57 -1.44
CA ARG A 32 1.27 -13.80 -1.37
C ARG A 32 1.23 -12.91 -0.12
N GLN A 33 1.66 -13.43 1.03
CA GLN A 33 1.68 -12.66 2.27
C GLN A 33 2.67 -11.51 2.19
N ALA A 34 3.88 -11.75 1.68
CA ALA A 34 4.87 -10.70 1.46
C ALA A 34 4.35 -9.58 0.54
N ALA A 35 3.62 -9.92 -0.53
CA ALA A 35 3.01 -8.90 -1.39
C ALA A 35 1.97 -8.05 -0.66
N LEU A 36 1.17 -8.65 0.24
CA LEU A 36 0.22 -7.92 1.08
C LEU A 36 0.93 -7.02 2.09
N ASP A 37 1.99 -7.53 2.72
CA ASP A 37 2.78 -6.78 3.69
C ASP A 37 3.49 -5.59 3.02
N CYS A 38 4.11 -5.79 1.85
CA CYS A 38 4.67 -4.71 1.03
C CYS A 38 3.62 -3.65 0.66
N ALA A 39 2.42 -4.07 0.27
CA ALA A 39 1.33 -3.14 -0.04
C ALA A 39 0.89 -2.35 1.20
N MET A 40 0.86 -2.98 2.37
CA MET A 40 0.53 -2.33 3.63
C MET A 40 1.62 -1.35 4.07
N LEU A 41 2.90 -1.69 3.93
CA LEU A 41 4.02 -0.77 4.17
C LEU A 41 3.94 0.47 3.26
N THR A 42 3.60 0.27 1.98
CA THR A 42 3.36 1.37 1.05
C THR A 42 2.21 2.27 1.52
N GLN A 43 1.13 1.70 2.07
CA GLN A 43 0.04 2.47 2.66
C GLN A 43 0.50 3.26 3.90
N VAL A 44 1.33 2.67 4.76
CA VAL A 44 1.91 3.37 5.92
C VAL A 44 2.72 4.58 5.46
N ALA A 45 3.62 4.41 4.50
CA ALA A 45 4.40 5.52 3.93
C ALA A 45 3.50 6.61 3.34
N GLY A 46 2.44 6.22 2.62
CA GLY A 46 1.42 7.14 2.12
C GLY A 46 0.75 7.95 3.25
N CYS A 47 0.39 7.30 4.35
CA CYS A 47 -0.19 7.95 5.53
C CYS A 47 0.80 8.94 6.20
N LEU A 48 2.09 8.59 6.28
CA LEU A 48 3.12 9.49 6.80
C LEU A 48 3.22 10.75 5.92
N ARG A 49 3.32 10.60 4.60
CA ARG A 49 3.36 11.73 3.65
C ARG A 49 2.08 12.57 3.71
N GLN A 50 0.93 11.94 3.89
CA GLN A 50 -0.34 12.65 4.05
C GLN A 50 -0.37 13.47 5.35
N THR A 51 0.13 12.89 6.45
CA THR A 51 0.24 13.56 7.75
C THR A 51 1.15 14.78 7.65
N VAL A 52 2.27 14.68 6.93
CA VAL A 52 3.15 15.82 6.64
C VAL A 52 2.38 16.95 5.97
N ARG A 53 1.66 16.66 4.87
CA ARG A 53 0.86 17.67 4.15
C ARG A 53 -0.17 18.38 5.02
N GLU A 54 -0.73 17.67 5.99
CA GLU A 54 -1.72 18.22 6.93
C GLU A 54 -1.06 19.08 8.03
N ILE A 55 0.12 18.69 8.51
CA ILE A 55 0.83 19.38 9.58
C ILE A 55 1.60 20.60 9.07
N THR A 56 2.22 20.55 7.89
CA THR A 56 3.00 21.65 7.30
C THR A 56 2.31 23.02 7.41
N PRO A 57 1.04 23.23 7.00
CA PRO A 57 0.39 24.54 7.12
C PRO A 57 0.22 25.00 8.57
N LEU A 58 0.07 24.09 9.54
CA LEU A 58 -0.01 24.43 10.96
C LEU A 58 1.33 24.91 11.49
N VAL A 59 2.42 24.24 11.08
CA VAL A 59 3.80 24.66 11.39
C VAL A 59 4.11 26.00 10.73
N ASP A 60 3.65 26.19 9.48
CA ASP A 60 3.80 27.43 8.72
C ASP A 60 3.06 28.62 9.35
N ALA A 61 1.97 28.37 10.09
CA ALA A 61 1.24 29.41 10.81
C ALA A 61 1.89 29.81 12.16
N LEU A 62 2.86 29.06 12.68
CA LEU A 62 3.47 29.36 13.98
C LEU A 62 4.23 30.69 13.97
N TYR A 63 3.91 31.56 14.93
CA TYR A 63 4.60 32.84 15.09
C TYR A 63 6.04 32.67 15.59
N PHE A 64 6.28 31.72 16.51
CA PHE A 64 7.61 31.48 17.10
C PHE A 64 8.36 30.37 16.34
N LYS A 65 8.88 30.71 15.16
CA LYS A 65 9.55 29.80 14.21
C LYS A 65 10.86 29.13 14.67
N ALA A 66 11.34 29.41 15.88
CA ALA A 66 12.59 28.86 16.40
C ALA A 66 12.46 28.18 17.77
N ALA A 67 11.27 28.19 18.37
CA ALA A 67 11.08 27.68 19.74
C ALA A 67 10.69 26.19 19.80
N PRO A 68 9.71 25.69 19.02
CA PRO A 68 9.30 24.29 19.11
C PRO A 68 10.10 23.43 18.12
N LEU A 69 11.37 23.16 18.42
CA LEU A 69 12.28 22.43 17.51
C LEU A 69 11.68 21.12 16.97
N ALA A 70 11.09 20.31 17.86
CA ALA A 70 10.46 19.04 17.48
C ALA A 70 9.33 19.21 16.44
N VAL A 71 8.58 20.32 16.49
CA VAL A 71 7.50 20.61 15.53
C VAL A 71 8.06 21.12 14.20
N LEU A 72 9.22 21.80 14.23
CA LEU A 72 9.88 22.28 13.02
C LEU A 72 10.55 21.13 12.26
N GLU A 73 11.05 20.12 12.98
CA GLU A 73 11.73 18.96 12.40
C GLU A 73 10.76 17.83 12.03
N CYS A 74 9.53 17.80 12.58
CA CYS A 74 8.65 16.64 12.44
C CYS A 74 8.31 16.32 10.98
N CYS A 75 8.09 17.33 10.13
CA CYS A 75 7.74 17.11 8.73
C CYS A 75 8.88 16.40 8.00
N ALA A 76 10.12 16.89 8.16
CA ALA A 76 11.29 16.28 7.55
C ALA A 76 11.54 14.85 8.07
N THR A 77 11.37 14.62 9.37
CA THR A 77 11.51 13.28 9.97
C THR A 77 10.47 12.30 9.43
N LEU A 78 9.21 12.72 9.29
CA LEU A 78 8.14 11.88 8.75
C LEU A 78 8.33 11.60 7.25
N GLU A 79 8.81 12.56 6.47
CA GLU A 79 9.16 12.35 5.07
C GLU A 79 10.30 11.34 4.91
N ALA A 80 11.38 11.50 5.69
CA ALA A 80 12.50 10.57 5.67
C ALA A 80 12.06 9.15 6.07
N LEU A 81 11.23 9.02 7.10
CA LEU A 81 10.68 7.73 7.52
C LEU A 81 9.80 7.09 6.41
N ALA A 82 9.00 7.89 5.70
CA ALA A 82 8.20 7.37 4.59
C ALA A 82 9.08 6.85 3.44
N GLU A 83 10.19 7.53 3.15
CA GLU A 83 11.16 7.08 2.15
C GLU A 83 11.87 5.80 2.55
N GLU A 84 12.28 5.68 3.82
CA GLU A 84 12.89 4.46 4.37
C GLU A 84 11.95 3.25 4.25
N VAL A 85 10.67 3.43 4.61
CA VAL A 85 9.66 2.37 4.49
C VAL A 85 9.46 1.92 3.04
N GLU A 86 9.37 2.88 2.10
CA GLU A 86 9.15 2.58 0.67
C GLU A 86 10.36 1.90 0.02
N GLN A 87 11.59 2.27 0.41
CA GLN A 87 12.81 1.83 -0.25
C GLN A 87 13.44 0.60 0.42
N ASP A 88 13.57 0.60 1.74
CA ASP A 88 14.32 -0.41 2.49
C ASP A 88 13.42 -1.51 3.06
N ASP A 89 12.35 -1.13 3.77
CA ASP A 89 11.49 -2.12 4.44
C ASP A 89 10.73 -3.01 3.45
N VAL A 90 10.18 -2.41 2.38
CA VAL A 90 9.51 -3.16 1.30
C VAL A 90 10.46 -4.15 0.64
N GLN A 91 11.72 -3.75 0.40
CA GLN A 91 12.73 -4.63 -0.15
C GLN A 91 13.08 -5.76 0.82
N THR A 92 13.29 -5.43 2.09
CA THR A 92 13.61 -6.39 3.16
C THR A 92 12.55 -7.48 3.28
N VAL A 93 11.26 -7.12 3.27
CA VAL A 93 10.16 -8.10 3.29
C VAL A 93 10.17 -8.99 2.05
N ALA A 94 10.38 -8.41 0.87
CA ALA A 94 10.43 -9.17 -0.38
C ALA A 94 11.61 -10.15 -0.41
N GLU A 95 12.76 -9.79 0.16
CA GLU A 95 13.93 -10.65 0.29
C GLU A 95 13.70 -11.79 1.28
N ARG A 96 13.17 -11.48 2.47
CA ARG A 96 12.83 -12.49 3.50
C ARG A 96 11.88 -13.56 2.96
N ALA A 97 10.86 -13.16 2.22
CA ALA A 97 9.93 -14.09 1.61
C ALA A 97 10.59 -15.05 0.60
N ARG A 98 11.64 -14.60 -0.10
CA ARG A 98 12.41 -15.45 -1.02
C ARG A 98 13.33 -16.40 -0.29
N GLU A 99 13.86 -16.00 0.86
CA GLU A 99 14.70 -16.86 1.71
C GLU A 99 13.88 -17.99 2.34
N GLU A 100 12.70 -17.69 2.87
CA GLU A 100 11.83 -18.68 3.53
C GLU A 100 11.12 -19.62 2.55
N ALA A 101 10.98 -19.21 1.29
CA ALA A 101 10.37 -20.01 0.23
C ALA A 101 11.33 -21.00 -0.46
N ARG A 102 12.63 -20.99 -0.12
CA ARG A 102 13.66 -21.91 -0.64
C ARG A 102 13.79 -23.18 0.19
#